data_AF-A0A9E2Q0U2-F1
#
_entry.id   AF-A0A9E2Q0U2-F1
#
_cell.length_a   1.000
_cell.length_b   1.000
_cell.length_c   1.000
_cell.angle_alpha   90.00
_cell.angle_beta   90.00
_cell.angle_gamma   90.00
#
_symmetry.space_group_name_H-M   'P 1'
#
loop_
_entity.id
_entity.type
_entity.pdbx_description
1 polymer ?
#
loop_
_entity_poly.entity_id
_entity_poly.type
_entity_poly.pdbx_seq_one_letter_code
_entity_poly.pdbx_strand_id
1 'polypeptide(L)'
;TDDIKNDLKEKGVTVVSATHALSGVERSITKKYTGIYPVLLIADTLRLFGQGTKVAVEVSIMAADAGALTGNDIIAIGGTARGADTALVIKPANQSDLFDLRIREIICKPRQF
;
A
#
# COMPACT_ATOMS: atom_id res chain seq x y z
N THR A 1 1.27 19.36 0.64
CA THR A 1 0.60 20.63 0.94
C THR A 1 -0.75 20.64 0.27
N ASP A 2 -1.68 21.48 0.72
CA ASP A 2 -2.99 21.58 0.08
C ASP A 2 -2.89 22.04 -1.38
N ASP A 3 -1.89 22.87 -1.70
CA ASP A 3 -1.61 23.30 -3.08
C ASP A 3 -1.34 22.12 -4.02
N ILE A 4 -0.46 21.18 -3.62
CA ILE A 4 -0.16 19.98 -4.43
C ILE A 4 -1.39 19.08 -4.55
N LYS A 5 -2.17 18.96 -3.48
CA LYS A 5 -3.40 18.15 -3.48
C LYS A 5 -4.44 18.73 -4.44
N ASN A 6 -4.57 20.05 -4.51
CA ASN A 6 -5.49 20.73 -5.41
C ASN A 6 -5.03 20.64 -6.87
N ASP A 7 -3.74 20.86 -7.15
CA ASP A 7 -3.15 20.69 -8.49
C ASP A 7 -3.40 19.28 -9.05
N LEU A 8 -3.24 18.23 -8.23
CA LEU A 8 -3.54 16.85 -8.63
C LEU A 8 -5.03 16.64 -8.94
N LYS A 9 -5.92 17.18 -8.10
CA LYS A 9 -7.37 17.06 -8.32
C LYS A 9 -7.82 17.78 -9.58
N GLU A 10 -7.27 18.97 -9.86
CA GLU A 10 -7.54 19.73 -11.10
C GLU A 10 -7.11 18.96 -12.35
N LYS A 11 -6.07 18.13 -12.24
CA LYS A 11 -5.63 17.20 -13.30
C LYS A 11 -6.46 15.90 -13.37
N GLY A 12 -7.55 15.81 -12.61
CA GLY A 12 -8.44 14.64 -12.60
C GLY A 12 -7.91 13.44 -11.80
N VAL A 13 -6.90 13.64 -10.95
CA VAL A 13 -6.36 12.57 -10.10
C VAL A 13 -7.19 12.45 -8.82
N THR A 14 -7.70 11.25 -8.55
CA THR A 14 -8.32 10.93 -7.26
C THR A 14 -7.25 10.83 -6.18
N VAL A 15 -7.33 11.68 -5.14
CA VAL A 15 -6.39 11.67 -4.02
C VAL A 15 -7.03 11.02 -2.79
N VAL A 16 -6.49 9.88 -2.37
CA VAL A 16 -6.90 9.17 -1.15
C VAL A 16 -5.96 9.54 0.01
N SER A 17 -6.53 9.90 1.15
CA SER A 17 -5.81 10.13 2.40
C SER A 17 -6.48 9.29 3.49
N ALA A 18 -5.81 8.23 3.95
CA ALA A 18 -6.38 7.26 4.87
C ALA A 18 -5.30 6.70 5.83
N THR A 19 -5.74 5.95 6.83
CA THR A 19 -4.82 5.19 7.70
C THR A 19 -4.08 4.14 6.89
N HIS A 20 -2.80 3.92 7.23
CA HIS A 20 -1.98 2.89 6.61
C HIS A 20 -2.50 1.48 6.95
N ALA A 21 -3.06 0.78 5.95
CA ALA A 21 -3.74 -0.51 6.13
C ALA A 21 -2.84 -1.61 6.73
N LEU A 22 -1.55 -1.63 6.40
CA LEU A 22 -0.58 -2.62 6.90
C LEU A 22 0.18 -2.10 8.14
N SER A 23 -0.48 -1.30 8.97
CA SER A 23 0.06 -0.94 10.29
C SER A 23 -1.01 -0.47 11.28
N GLY A 24 -1.89 0.45 10.88
CA GLY A 24 -3.04 0.90 11.67
C GLY A 24 -2.72 1.17 13.15
N VAL A 25 -3.61 0.67 14.01
CA VAL A 25 -3.49 0.78 15.47
C VAL A 25 -2.34 -0.08 16.01
N GLU A 26 -1.99 -1.21 15.39
CA GLU A 26 -0.88 -2.05 15.85
C GLU A 26 0.44 -1.29 15.94
N ARG A 27 0.63 -0.26 15.10
CA ARG A 27 1.79 0.63 15.18
C ARG A 27 1.89 1.38 16.50
N SER A 28 0.78 1.84 17.07
CA SER A 28 0.79 2.54 18.37
C SER A 28 0.99 1.57 19.52
N ILE A 29 0.40 0.38 19.43
CA ILE A 29 0.57 -0.70 20.41
C ILE A 29 2.04 -1.13 20.48
N THR A 30 2.66 -1.40 19.33
CA THR A 30 4.07 -1.81 19.26
C THR A 30 5.01 -0.77 19.85
N LYS A 31 4.75 0.53 19.63
CA LYS A 31 5.56 1.62 20.20
C LYS A 31 5.48 1.68 21.73
N LYS A 32 4.31 1.35 22.31
CA LYS A 32 4.07 1.49 23.74
C LYS A 32 4.42 0.22 24.53
N TYR A 33 4.07 -0.94 23.98
CA TYR A 33 4.12 -2.21 24.70
C TYR A 33 5.17 -3.18 24.14
N THR A 34 5.82 -2.85 23.02
CA THR A 34 6.73 -3.74 22.27
C THR A 34 6.03 -5.05 21.83
N GLY A 35 6.70 -5.88 21.04
CA GLY A 35 6.15 -7.17 20.55
C GLY A 35 5.92 -7.25 19.04
N ILE A 36 5.45 -8.42 18.60
CA ILE A 36 5.14 -8.75 17.19
C ILE A 36 3.63 -8.88 17.05
N TYR A 37 3.07 -8.21 16.06
CA TYR A 37 1.63 -8.16 15.81
C TYR A 37 1.32 -8.61 14.37
N PRO A 38 0.18 -9.30 14.13
CA PRO A 38 -0.09 -9.94 12.84
C PRO A 38 -0.02 -9.00 11.63
N VAL A 39 -0.58 -7.79 11.70
CA VAL A 39 -0.58 -6.86 10.56
C VAL A 39 0.84 -6.37 10.27
N LEU A 40 1.62 -6.07 11.31
CA LEU A 40 3.03 -5.70 11.15
C LEU A 40 3.89 -6.86 10.62
N LEU A 41 3.60 -8.11 11.02
CA LEU A 41 4.28 -9.29 10.52
C LEU A 41 4.02 -9.50 9.01
N ILE A 42 2.78 -9.30 8.55
CA ILE A 42 2.44 -9.32 7.12
C ILE A 42 3.22 -8.23 6.38
N ALA A 43 3.27 -7.03 6.94
CA ALA A 43 4.01 -5.92 6.38
C ALA A 43 5.52 -6.22 6.26
N ASP A 44 6.12 -6.86 7.27
CA ASP A 44 7.53 -7.24 7.25
C ASP A 44 7.80 -8.40 6.28
N THR A 45 6.84 -9.32 6.14
CA THR A 45 6.91 -10.40 5.13
C THR A 45 6.91 -9.84 3.71
N LEU A 46 6.07 -8.84 3.40
CA LEU A 46 6.08 -8.19 2.09
C LEU A 46 7.38 -7.43 1.82
N ARG A 47 8.04 -6.91 2.86
CA ARG A 47 9.35 -6.25 2.73
C ARG A 47 10.48 -7.19 2.34
N LEU A 48 10.29 -8.51 2.43
CA LEU A 48 11.21 -9.48 1.82
C LEU A 48 11.33 -9.31 0.29
N PHE A 49 10.41 -8.57 -0.33
CA PHE A 49 10.45 -8.17 -1.74
C PHE A 49 10.79 -6.67 -1.94
N GLY A 50 11.19 -5.96 -0.89
CA GLY A 50 11.48 -4.52 -0.90
C GLY A 50 10.40 -3.67 -0.23
N GLN A 51 10.77 -2.48 0.25
CA GLN A 51 9.81 -1.56 0.89
C GLN A 51 8.70 -1.16 -0.08
N GLY A 52 9.04 -0.93 -1.35
CA GLY A 52 8.07 -0.60 -2.39
C GLY A 52 6.99 -1.67 -2.58
N THR A 53 7.32 -2.96 -2.45
CA THR A 53 6.33 -4.05 -2.54
C THR A 53 5.27 -3.94 -1.44
N LYS A 54 5.70 -3.78 -0.18
CA LYS A 54 4.78 -3.56 0.95
C LYS A 54 3.91 -2.32 0.71
N VAL A 55 4.52 -1.21 0.27
CA VAL A 55 3.79 0.04 0.02
C VAL A 55 2.76 -0.12 -1.09
N ALA A 56 3.11 -0.76 -2.21
CA ALA A 56 2.19 -1.00 -3.33
C ALA A 56 0.97 -1.82 -2.90
N VAL A 57 1.17 -2.87 -2.09
CA VAL A 57 0.06 -3.66 -1.51
C VAL A 57 -0.78 -2.81 -0.55
N GLU A 58 -0.14 -2.06 0.36
CA GLU A 58 -0.82 -1.22 1.35
C GLU A 58 -1.71 -0.15 0.71
N VAL A 59 -1.20 0.59 -0.29
CA VAL A 59 -1.99 1.64 -0.96
C VAL A 59 -3.11 1.06 -1.82
N SER A 60 -2.97 -0.17 -2.32
CA SER A 60 -4.03 -0.86 -3.05
C SER A 60 -5.22 -1.15 -2.15
N ILE A 61 -4.96 -1.61 -0.91
CA ILE A 61 -6.00 -1.86 0.10
C ILE A 61 -6.67 -0.54 0.50
N MET A 62 -5.87 0.49 0.77
CA MET A 62 -6.40 1.82 1.13
C MET A 62 -7.28 2.42 0.02
N ALA A 63 -6.91 2.24 -1.24
CA ALA A 63 -7.70 2.70 -2.38
C ALA A 63 -9.00 1.88 -2.57
N ALA A 64 -8.95 0.57 -2.31
CA ALA A 64 -10.13 -0.29 -2.33
C ALA A 64 -11.14 0.12 -1.24
N ASP A 65 -10.68 0.26 0.01
CA ASP A 65 -11.51 0.67 1.15
C ASP A 65 -12.13 2.07 0.93
N ALA A 66 -11.43 2.95 0.22
CA ALA A 66 -11.93 4.29 -0.13
C ALA A 66 -12.96 4.29 -1.28
N GLY A 67 -13.25 3.14 -1.89
CA GLY A 67 -14.12 3.04 -3.07
C GLY A 67 -13.55 3.73 -4.31
N ALA A 68 -12.23 3.92 -4.37
CA ALA A 68 -11.57 4.66 -5.46
C ALA A 68 -11.25 3.79 -6.69
N LEU A 69 -11.50 2.48 -6.60
CA LEU A 69 -11.13 1.50 -7.62
C LEU A 69 -12.37 0.91 -8.31
N THR A 70 -12.20 0.48 -9.56
CA THR A 70 -13.26 -0.13 -10.38
C THR A 70 -13.53 -1.59 -10.05
N GLY A 71 -12.67 -2.22 -9.23
CA GLY A 71 -12.70 -3.64 -8.94
C GLY A 71 -11.98 -4.52 -9.96
N ASN A 72 -11.39 -3.97 -11.03
CA ASN A 72 -10.53 -4.73 -11.94
C ASN A 72 -9.10 -4.89 -11.39
N ASP A 73 -8.26 -5.65 -12.08
CA ASP A 73 -6.83 -5.67 -11.81
C ASP A 73 -6.24 -4.26 -12.07
N ILE A 74 -5.32 -3.82 -11.21
CA ILE A 74 -4.71 -2.50 -11.23
C ILE A 74 -3.19 -2.58 -11.28
N ILE A 75 -2.53 -1.49 -11.70
CA ILE A 75 -1.10 -1.29 -11.48
C ILE A 75 -0.92 -0.50 -10.18
N ALA A 76 -0.31 -1.12 -9.18
CA ALA A 76 0.03 -0.49 -7.92
C ALA A 76 1.52 -0.14 -7.89
N ILE A 77 1.83 1.09 -7.49
CA ILE A 77 3.19 1.61 -7.48
C ILE A 77 3.57 1.99 -6.05
N GLY A 78 4.76 1.56 -5.63
CA GLY A 78 5.35 1.86 -4.33
C GLY A 78 6.82 2.20 -4.44
N GLY A 79 7.41 2.71 -3.35
CA GLY A 79 8.81 3.09 -3.31
C GLY A 79 9.44 2.99 -1.92
N THR A 80 10.76 3.09 -1.89
CA THR A 80 11.56 3.09 -0.67
C THR A 80 11.94 4.52 -0.29
N ALA A 81 11.51 4.97 0.90
CA ALA A 81 11.74 6.32 1.45
C ALA A 81 11.18 7.49 0.62
N ARG A 82 11.57 7.65 -0.64
CA ARG A 82 11.09 8.65 -1.59
C ARG A 82 11.04 8.09 -3.01
N GLY A 83 10.16 8.65 -3.84
CA GLY A 83 9.97 8.21 -5.22
C GLY A 83 9.26 6.86 -5.32
N ALA A 84 9.47 6.18 -6.44
CA ALA A 84 8.90 4.87 -6.73
C ALA A 84 9.99 3.96 -7.30
N ASP A 85 10.01 2.71 -6.83
CA ASP A 85 11.00 1.70 -7.24
C ASP A 85 10.38 0.33 -7.54
N THR A 86 9.07 0.17 -7.26
CA THR A 86 8.34 -1.08 -7.37
C THR A 86 6.99 -0.83 -8.03
N ALA A 87 6.63 -1.67 -9.00
CA ALA A 87 5.32 -1.67 -9.64
C ALA A 87 4.80 -3.10 -9.79
N LEU A 88 3.53 -3.31 -9.44
CA LEU A 88 2.88 -4.62 -9.36
C LEU A 88 1.54 -4.58 -10.10
N VAL A 89 1.16 -5.68 -10.75
CA VAL A 89 -0.23 -5.90 -11.17
C VAL A 89 -0.95 -6.61 -10.02
N ILE A 90 -2.04 -6.04 -9.51
CA ILE A 90 -2.75 -6.52 -8.32
C ILE A 90 -4.25 -6.59 -8.59
N LYS A 91 -4.88 -7.70 -8.17
CA LYS A 91 -6.32 -7.75 -7.91
C LYS A 91 -6.55 -7.25 -6.48
N PRO A 92 -7.05 -6.01 -6.29
CA PRO A 92 -7.19 -5.43 -4.96
C PRO A 92 -8.35 -6.08 -4.19
N ALA A 93 -8.29 -6.00 -2.86
CA ALA A 93 -9.35 -6.39 -1.94
C ALA A 93 -9.40 -5.37 -0.78
N ASN A 94 -10.56 -5.27 -0.14
CA ASN A 94 -10.73 -4.46 1.07
C ASN A 94 -9.94 -5.05 2.24
N GLN A 95 -9.67 -4.25 3.28
CA GLN A 95 -8.91 -4.71 4.44
C GLN A 95 -9.57 -5.90 5.16
N SER A 96 -10.91 -5.96 5.19
CA SER A 96 -11.68 -7.10 5.73
C SER A 96 -11.41 -8.41 5.03
N ASP A 97 -11.06 -8.34 3.74
CA ASP A 97 -10.91 -9.47 2.82
C ASP A 97 -9.47 -9.55 2.31
N LEU A 98 -8.49 -9.13 3.14
CA LEU A 98 -7.08 -9.03 2.80
C LEU A 98 -6.55 -10.28 2.05
N PHE A 99 -6.96 -11.47 2.49
CA PHE A 99 -6.48 -12.73 1.93
C PHE A 99 -7.12 -13.10 0.58
N ASP A 100 -8.03 -12.28 0.05
CA ASP A 100 -8.55 -12.37 -1.32
C ASP A 100 -7.74 -11.52 -2.31
N LEU A 101 -6.85 -10.64 -1.82
CA LEU A 101 -5.91 -9.90 -2.66
C LEU A 101 -5.01 -10.87 -3.43
N ARG A 102 -4.76 -10.58 -4.71
CA ARG A 102 -3.81 -11.36 -5.52
C ARG A 102 -2.80 -10.43 -6.16
N ILE A 103 -1.52 -10.66 -5.88
CA ILE A 103 -0.43 -10.09 -6.68
C ILE A 103 -0.31 -10.98 -7.92
N ARG A 104 -0.62 -10.41 -9.09
CA ARG A 104 -0.63 -11.13 -10.38
C ARG A 104 0.75 -11.17 -11.00
N GLU A 105 1.40 -10.00 -11.04
CA GLU A 105 2.67 -9.81 -11.72
C GLU A 105 3.53 -8.80 -10.96
N ILE A 106 4.86 -8.97 -11.07
CA ILE A 106 5.84 -7.99 -10.63
C ILE A 106 6.41 -7.34 -11.90
N ILE A 107 6.07 -6.07 -12.15
CA ILE A 107 6.57 -5.33 -13.32
C ILE A 107 8.03 -4.95 -13.09
N CYS A 108 8.33 -4.37 -11.93
CA CYS A 108 9.68 -4.06 -11.50
C CYS A 108 9.77 -4.02 -9.98
N LYS A 109 10.96 -4.29 -9.45
CA LYS A 109 11.34 -4.06 -8.06
C LYS A 109 12.87 -3.96 -7.96
N PRO A 110 13.44 -3.38 -6.90
CA PRO A 110 14.88 -3.42 -6.69
C PRO A 110 15.42 -4.85 -6.60
N ARG A 111 16.62 -5.06 -7.15
CA ARG A 111 17.38 -6.31 -6.96
C ARG A 111 18.13 -6.33 -5.63
N GLN A 112 18.58 -5.16 -5.16
CA GLN A 112 19.26 -4.94 -3.89
C GLN A 112 18.46 -3.90 -3.10
N PHE A 113 18.07 -4.22 -1.87
CA PHE A 113 17.24 -3.39 -0.99
C PHE A 113 17.41 -3.80 0.48
#